data_AF-A0AAZ3PI90-F1
#
_entry.id   AF-A0AAZ3PI90-F1
#
_cell.length_a   1.000
_cell.length_b   1.000
_cell.length_c   1.000
_cell.angle_alpha   90.00
_cell.angle_beta   90.00
_cell.angle_gamma   90.00
#
_symmetry.space_group_name_H-M   'P 1'
#
loop_
_entity.id
_entity.type
_entity.pdbx_description
1 polymer ?
#
loop_
_entity_poly.entity_id
_entity_poly.type
_entity_poly.pdbx_seq_one_letter_code
_entity_poly.pdbx_strand_id
1 'polypeptide(L)'
;MISDQTCILFHEYTNEINYINIISGTGCASYVGFQGGAQSLYFGRACNVGNLCHELMHALGLHHEHTRPDRDQYVTIQWDNVVPGKQDNFKVKEGDTQDLPYDYDSIMHYGTYYFSSNRNPTIDSKKRESRLDREIT
;
A
#
# COMPACT_ATOMS: atom_id res chain seq x y z
N MET A 1 17.34 -0.09 -2.64
CA MET A 1 16.10 -0.87 -2.42
C MET A 1 15.15 -0.78 -3.61
N ILE A 2 14.64 0.42 -3.96
CA ILE A 2 13.87 0.61 -5.21
C ILE A 2 14.82 0.74 -6.41
N SER A 3 15.79 1.65 -6.34
CA SER A 3 16.75 1.89 -7.44
C SER A 3 17.70 0.73 -7.73
N ASP A 4 17.84 -0.22 -6.79
CA ASP A 4 18.66 -1.43 -7.01
C ASP A 4 17.90 -2.52 -7.77
N GLN A 5 16.56 -2.44 -7.84
CA GLN A 5 15.68 -3.47 -8.40
C GLN A 5 14.87 -2.95 -9.59
N THR A 6 14.97 -1.66 -9.90
CA THR A 6 14.18 -0.98 -10.92
C THR A 6 15.04 0.04 -11.65
N CYS A 7 14.54 0.59 -12.75
CA CYS A 7 15.18 1.72 -13.44
C CYS A 7 14.88 3.08 -12.78
N ILE A 8 14.15 3.13 -11.66
CA ILE A 8 13.79 4.37 -10.99
C ILE A 8 14.98 4.88 -10.16
N LEU A 9 15.41 6.11 -10.44
CA LEU A 9 16.48 6.77 -9.72
C LEU A 9 15.94 7.95 -8.91
N PHE A 10 16.44 8.09 -7.69
CA PHE A 10 16.19 9.25 -6.85
C PHE A 10 17.48 10.05 -6.72
N HIS A 11 17.38 11.37 -6.85
CA HIS A 11 18.47 12.29 -6.54
C HIS A 11 17.96 13.39 -5.62
N GLU A 12 18.88 14.04 -4.91
CA GLU A 12 18.53 15.18 -4.07
C GLU A 12 17.97 16.32 -4.93
N TYR A 13 16.93 16.96 -4.42
CA TYR A 13 16.30 18.12 -5.05
C TYR A 13 17.31 19.25 -5.23
N THR A 14 17.26 19.90 -6.38
CA THR A 14 18.07 21.09 -6.67
C THR A 14 17.16 22.28 -7.00
N ASN A 15 16.48 22.23 -8.15
CA ASN A 15 15.60 23.29 -8.66
C ASN A 15 14.48 22.75 -9.56
N GLU A 16 14.20 21.45 -9.50
CA GLU A 16 13.18 20.81 -10.30
C GLU A 16 11.79 21.34 -9.92
N ILE A 17 10.95 21.63 -10.92
CA ILE A 17 9.58 22.12 -10.67
C ILE A 17 8.76 21.09 -9.88
N ASN A 18 9.03 19.81 -10.13
CA ASN A 18 8.27 18.68 -9.62
C ASN A 18 9.18 17.83 -8.75
N TYR A 19 8.83 17.65 -7.48
CA TYR A 19 9.64 16.88 -6.55
C TYR A 19 8.82 16.31 -5.40
N ILE A 20 9.32 15.23 -4.82
CA ILE A 20 8.78 14.66 -3.58
C ILE A 20 9.40 15.42 -2.41
N ASN A 21 8.55 16.04 -1.60
CA ASN A 21 8.94 16.72 -0.38
C ASN A 21 8.68 15.81 0.83
N ILE A 22 9.72 15.15 1.32
CA ILE A 22 9.60 14.26 2.49
C ILE A 22 9.55 15.11 3.76
N ILE A 23 8.42 15.04 4.46
CA ILE A 23 8.15 15.84 5.66
C ILE A 23 7.74 14.96 6.84
N SER A 24 8.04 15.41 8.05
CA SER A 24 7.59 14.73 9.28
C SER A 24 6.06 14.78 9.38
N GLY A 25 5.45 13.62 9.64
CA GLY A 25 4.01 13.47 9.86
C GLY A 25 3.67 12.68 11.12
N THR A 26 2.39 12.51 11.42
CA THR A 26 1.92 11.60 12.48
C THR A 26 1.84 10.14 12.03
N GLY A 27 1.86 9.89 10.73
CA GLY A 27 1.85 8.56 10.11
C GLY A 27 2.63 8.56 8.79
N CYS A 28 2.47 7.49 8.01
CA CYS A 28 3.06 7.32 6.70
C CYS A 28 1.97 7.54 5.65
N ALA A 29 2.22 8.40 4.67
CA ALA A 29 1.27 8.65 3.59
C ALA A 29 1.95 9.36 2.40
N SER A 30 1.46 9.08 1.20
CA SER A 30 1.82 9.77 -0.03
C SER A 30 0.60 9.92 -0.93
N TYR A 31 0.68 10.86 -1.87
CA TYR A 31 -0.25 10.92 -2.99
C TYR A 31 0.01 9.77 -3.96
N VAL A 32 -1.03 9.31 -4.65
CA VAL A 32 -0.86 8.33 -5.73
C VAL A 32 -0.54 9.04 -7.03
N GLY A 33 0.66 8.79 -7.55
CA GLY A 33 1.13 9.35 -8.82
C GLY A 33 1.56 10.81 -8.72
N PHE A 34 1.95 11.34 -9.88
CA PHE A 34 2.42 12.71 -10.04
C PHE A 34 1.30 13.73 -9.87
N GLN A 35 1.46 14.66 -8.91
CA GLN A 35 0.47 15.69 -8.61
C GLN A 35 0.75 17.06 -9.26
N GLY A 36 1.98 17.30 -9.72
CA GLY A 36 2.43 18.64 -10.12
C GLY A 36 2.99 19.45 -8.95
N GLY A 37 4.12 20.13 -9.19
CA GLY A 37 4.80 20.93 -8.16
C GLY A 37 5.46 20.07 -7.08
N ALA A 38 5.66 20.67 -5.91
CA ALA A 38 6.08 19.97 -4.71
C ALA A 38 4.93 19.10 -4.16
N GLN A 39 5.13 17.78 -4.06
CA GLN A 39 4.15 16.88 -3.44
C GLN A 39 4.68 16.28 -2.15
N SER A 40 3.90 16.38 -1.08
CA SER A 40 4.31 15.89 0.24
C SER A 40 4.29 14.36 0.33
N LEU A 41 5.34 13.80 0.92
CA LEU A 41 5.38 12.44 1.45
C LEU A 41 5.59 12.53 2.96
N TYR A 42 4.64 12.00 3.72
CA TYR A 42 4.67 12.04 5.17
C TYR A 42 5.44 10.84 5.72
N PHE A 43 6.46 11.11 6.52
CA PHE A 43 7.27 10.10 7.19
C PHE A 43 7.29 10.37 8.69
N GLY A 44 6.38 9.72 9.42
CA GLY A 44 6.29 9.82 10.87
C GLY A 44 7.29 8.96 11.63
N ARG A 45 7.43 9.21 12.93
CA ARG A 45 8.39 8.50 13.81
C ARG A 45 8.18 6.98 13.85
N ALA A 46 6.95 6.50 13.66
CA ALA A 46 6.63 5.08 13.64
C ALA A 46 6.85 4.42 12.27
N CYS A 47 7.12 5.20 11.22
CA CYS A 47 7.39 4.69 9.89
C CYS A 47 8.79 4.08 9.83
N ASN A 48 8.89 2.91 9.23
CA ASN A 48 10.16 2.27 8.95
C ASN A 48 10.52 2.39 7.45
N VAL A 49 11.66 1.83 7.10
CA VAL A 49 12.21 1.82 5.75
C VAL A 49 11.26 1.14 4.74
N GLY A 50 10.53 0.10 5.14
CA GLY A 50 9.48 -0.53 4.33
C GLY A 50 8.28 0.39 4.10
N ASN A 51 7.86 1.15 5.11
CA ASN A 51 6.82 2.16 4.93
C ASN A 51 7.27 3.24 3.95
N LEU A 52 8.51 3.72 4.03
CA LEU A 52 9.02 4.69 3.05
C LEU A 52 8.97 4.12 1.62
N CYS A 53 9.34 2.86 1.42
CA CYS A 53 9.20 2.22 0.11
C CYS A 53 7.74 2.14 -0.36
N HIS A 54 6.82 1.78 0.51
CA HIS A 54 5.37 1.79 0.22
C HIS A 54 4.89 3.17 -0.23
N GLU A 55 5.26 4.23 0.52
CA GLU A 55 4.86 5.60 0.20
C GLU A 55 5.50 6.13 -1.10
N LEU A 56 6.74 5.71 -1.40
CA LEU A 56 7.37 6.01 -2.68
C LEU A 56 6.69 5.27 -3.84
N MET A 57 6.25 4.03 -3.65
CA MET A 57 5.47 3.30 -4.65
C MET A 57 4.12 3.97 -4.94
N HIS A 58 3.46 4.52 -3.91
CA HIS A 58 2.32 5.41 -4.11
C HIS A 58 2.69 6.62 -4.97
N ALA A 59 3.76 7.35 -4.64
CA ALA A 59 4.18 8.51 -5.44
C ALA A 59 4.47 8.16 -6.92
N LEU A 60 4.93 6.93 -7.18
CA LEU A 60 5.16 6.38 -8.52
C LEU A 60 3.87 5.99 -9.26
N GLY A 61 2.72 5.95 -8.57
CA GLY A 61 1.41 5.72 -9.19
C GLY A 61 0.73 4.41 -8.81
N LEU A 62 1.31 3.61 -7.91
CA LEU A 62 0.70 2.34 -7.52
C LEU A 62 -0.39 2.55 -6.47
N HIS A 63 -1.54 1.93 -6.69
CA HIS A 63 -2.58 1.77 -5.68
C HIS A 63 -2.32 0.56 -4.79
N HIS A 64 -3.11 0.42 -3.72
CA HIS A 64 -3.02 -0.75 -2.87
C HIS A 64 -3.44 -2.03 -3.61
N GLU A 65 -2.73 -3.13 -3.35
CA GLU A 65 -2.98 -4.43 -3.97
C GLU A 65 -4.41 -4.93 -3.69
N HIS A 66 -4.89 -4.77 -2.43
CA HIS A 66 -6.25 -5.17 -2.03
C HIS A 66 -7.37 -4.30 -2.61
N THR A 67 -7.02 -3.28 -3.39
CA THR A 67 -7.96 -2.43 -4.13
C THR A 67 -7.95 -2.66 -5.63
N ARG A 68 -7.21 -3.65 -6.14
CA ARG A 68 -7.22 -4.02 -7.55
C ARG A 68 -8.64 -4.35 -8.07
N PRO A 69 -8.90 -4.16 -9.38
CA PRO A 69 -10.17 -4.54 -10.01
C PRO A 69 -10.55 -6.02 -9.85
N ASP A 70 -9.55 -6.90 -9.78
CA ASP A 70 -9.72 -8.35 -9.67
C ASP A 70 -9.65 -8.87 -8.21
N ARG A 71 -9.49 -7.99 -7.22
CA ARG A 71 -9.23 -8.38 -5.82
C ARG A 71 -10.29 -9.32 -5.24
N ASP A 72 -11.55 -9.19 -5.67
CA ASP A 72 -12.66 -10.02 -5.20
C ASP A 72 -12.53 -11.49 -5.62
N GLN A 73 -11.59 -11.84 -6.49
CA GLN A 73 -11.22 -13.25 -6.77
C GLN A 73 -10.29 -13.82 -5.68
N TYR A 74 -9.59 -12.97 -4.93
CA TYR A 74 -8.47 -13.34 -4.06
C TYR A 74 -8.72 -13.07 -2.57
N VAL A 75 -9.50 -12.04 -2.25
CA VAL A 75 -9.83 -11.65 -0.88
C VAL A 75 -11.32 -11.31 -0.73
N THR A 76 -11.81 -11.34 0.51
CA THR A 76 -13.12 -10.82 0.91
C THR A 76 -12.92 -9.67 1.89
N ILE A 77 -13.58 -8.54 1.65
CA ILE A 77 -13.60 -7.44 2.62
C ILE A 77 -14.74 -7.67 3.61
N GLN A 78 -14.41 -7.75 4.89
CA GLN A 78 -15.37 -7.91 5.99
C GLN A 78 -15.86 -6.51 6.43
N TRP A 79 -16.80 -5.95 5.69
CA TRP A 79 -17.25 -4.56 5.86
C TRP A 79 -17.74 -4.22 7.28
N ASP A 80 -18.37 -5.17 7.97
CA ASP A 80 -18.86 -4.98 9.34
C ASP A 80 -17.72 -4.81 10.37
N ASN A 81 -16.51 -5.28 10.03
CA ASN A 81 -15.32 -5.14 10.86
C ASN A 81 -14.57 -3.83 10.58
N VAL A 82 -14.91 -3.10 9.51
CA VAL A 82 -14.23 -1.85 9.14
C VAL A 82 -14.71 -0.69 10.01
N VAL A 83 -13.79 0.13 10.51
CA VAL A 83 -14.11 1.38 11.23
C VAL A 83 -15.05 2.24 10.38
N PRO A 84 -16.19 2.71 10.93
CA PRO A 84 -17.11 3.58 10.21
C PRO A 84 -16.39 4.83 9.64
N GLY A 85 -16.61 5.11 8.36
CA GLY A 85 -15.93 6.20 7.63
C GLY A 85 -14.59 5.81 7.00
N LYS A 86 -14.14 4.55 7.14
CA LYS A 86 -12.90 4.04 6.52
C LYS A 86 -13.13 3.08 5.36
N GLN A 87 -14.38 2.84 4.96
CA GLN A 87 -14.74 1.92 3.87
C GLN A 87 -14.08 2.30 2.53
N ASP A 88 -13.85 3.60 2.27
CA ASP A 88 -13.23 4.07 1.04
C ASP A 88 -11.78 3.55 0.84
N ASN A 89 -11.10 3.14 1.92
CA ASN A 89 -9.76 2.54 1.85
C ASN A 89 -9.74 1.12 1.27
N PHE A 90 -10.92 0.48 1.16
CA PHE A 90 -11.08 -0.89 0.67
C PHE A 90 -11.90 -0.95 -0.63
N LYS A 91 -12.38 0.20 -1.13
CA LYS A 91 -13.07 0.25 -2.42
C LYS A 91 -12.09 -0.06 -3.54
N VAL A 92 -12.56 -0.83 -4.51
CA VAL A 92 -11.83 -1.09 -5.75
C VAL A 92 -11.46 0.23 -6.41
N LYS A 93 -10.25 0.29 -6.95
CA LYS A 93 -9.72 1.39 -7.76
C LYS A 93 -9.62 0.91 -9.20
N GLU A 94 -10.05 1.78 -10.11
CA GLU A 94 -9.75 1.61 -11.53
C GLU A 94 -8.23 1.64 -11.72
N GLY A 95 -7.72 0.74 -12.56
CA GLY A 95 -6.29 0.62 -12.79
C GLY A 95 -5.97 -0.58 -13.67
N ASP A 96 -4.75 -0.58 -14.20
CA ASP A 96 -4.22 -1.69 -14.98
C ASP A 96 -3.46 -2.66 -14.06
N THR A 97 -3.80 -3.94 -14.14
CA THR A 97 -3.10 -5.01 -13.42
C THR A 97 -1.75 -5.35 -14.06
N GLN A 98 -1.48 -4.83 -15.26
CA GLN A 98 -0.29 -5.08 -16.08
C GLN A 98 -0.10 -6.58 -16.36
N ASP A 99 -1.20 -7.33 -16.42
CA ASP A 99 -1.24 -8.79 -16.54
C ASP A 99 -0.43 -9.53 -15.43
N LEU A 100 -0.14 -8.85 -14.31
CA LEU A 100 0.55 -9.44 -13.17
C LEU A 100 -0.44 -10.14 -12.24
N PRO A 101 -0.07 -11.30 -11.68
CA PRO A 101 -0.91 -12.01 -10.71
C PRO A 101 -1.08 -11.19 -9.43
N TYR A 102 -2.18 -11.41 -8.72
CA TYR A 102 -2.42 -10.83 -7.40
C TYR A 102 -1.39 -11.33 -6.39
N ASP A 103 -0.71 -10.42 -5.70
CA ASP A 103 0.34 -10.75 -4.73
C ASP A 103 -0.05 -10.40 -3.28
N TYR A 104 -0.34 -11.44 -2.49
CA TYR A 104 -0.69 -11.29 -1.07
C TYR A 104 0.46 -10.74 -0.21
N ASP A 105 1.71 -10.94 -0.64
CA ASP A 105 2.90 -10.49 0.06
C ASP A 105 3.44 -9.15 -0.50
N SER A 106 2.70 -8.53 -1.45
CA SER A 106 3.03 -7.24 -2.03
C SER A 106 3.20 -6.19 -0.93
N ILE A 107 4.25 -5.35 -1.06
CA ILE A 107 4.45 -4.21 -0.16
C ILE A 107 3.25 -3.25 -0.20
N MET A 108 2.44 -3.29 -1.26
CA MET A 108 1.23 -2.47 -1.43
C MET A 108 -0.04 -3.11 -0.86
N HIS A 109 0.03 -4.30 -0.26
CA HIS A 109 -1.13 -4.98 0.32
C HIS A 109 -1.30 -4.60 1.80
N TYR A 110 -2.51 -4.22 2.22
CA TYR A 110 -2.79 -4.04 3.66
C TYR A 110 -2.79 -5.36 4.42
N GLY A 111 -2.40 -5.29 5.70
CA GLY A 111 -2.54 -6.42 6.61
C GLY A 111 -4.01 -6.72 6.97
N THR A 112 -4.25 -7.94 7.41
CA THR A 112 -5.57 -8.51 7.77
C THR A 112 -6.43 -7.65 8.69
N TYR A 113 -5.83 -6.87 9.60
CA TYR A 113 -6.52 -6.14 10.66
C TYR A 113 -6.54 -4.61 10.45
N TYR A 114 -6.10 -4.12 9.29
CA TYR A 114 -6.07 -2.69 9.02
C TYR A 114 -7.48 -2.10 9.13
N PHE A 115 -7.59 -0.97 9.83
CA PHE A 115 -8.87 -0.29 10.10
C PHE A 115 -9.96 -1.19 10.73
N SER A 116 -9.57 -2.18 11.53
CA SER A 116 -10.53 -3.01 12.28
C SER A 116 -11.14 -2.24 13.46
N SER A 117 -12.46 -2.30 13.60
CA SER A 117 -13.23 -1.69 14.70
C SER A 117 -13.38 -2.60 15.92
N ASN A 118 -13.20 -3.91 15.72
CA ASN A 118 -13.56 -4.95 16.68
C ASN A 118 -12.49 -6.03 16.84
N ARG A 119 -11.27 -5.78 16.34
CA ARG A 119 -10.12 -6.72 16.32
C ARG A 119 -10.35 -7.98 15.47
N ASN A 120 -11.45 -8.06 14.72
CA ASN A 120 -11.64 -9.11 13.73
C ASN A 120 -11.02 -8.72 12.37
N PRO A 121 -10.70 -9.69 11.51
CA PRO A 121 -10.16 -9.43 10.18
C PRO A 121 -11.03 -8.49 9.35
N THR A 122 -10.44 -7.47 8.72
CA THR A 122 -11.09 -6.64 7.69
C THR A 122 -10.84 -7.15 6.28
N ILE A 123 -9.70 -7.83 6.06
CA ILE A 123 -9.37 -8.51 4.81
C ILE A 123 -9.18 -9.99 5.10
N ASP A 124 -9.98 -10.84 4.46
CA ASP A 124 -9.91 -12.29 4.58
C ASP A 124 -9.44 -12.91 3.25
N SER A 125 -8.39 -13.73 3.27
CA SER A 125 -7.81 -14.31 2.07
C SER A 125 -8.59 -15.54 1.62
N LYS A 126 -8.99 -15.59 0.34
CA LYS A 126 -9.67 -16.75 -0.26
C LYS A 126 -8.72 -17.91 -0.59
N LYS A 127 -7.41 -17.73 -0.41
CA LYS A 127 -6.45 -18.83 -0.50
C LYS A 127 -6.84 -19.87 0.53
N ARG A 128 -7.32 -21.01 0.04
CA ARG A 128 -7.52 -22.26 0.77
C ARG A 128 -6.28 -22.50 1.64
N GLU A 129 -6.47 -22.70 2.94
CA GLU A 129 -5.39 -22.99 3.89
C GLU A 129 -4.36 -23.95 3.28
N SER A 130 -3.17 -23.42 3.00
CA SER A 130 -1.97 -24.21 2.66
C SER A 130 -0.72 -23.59 3.29
N ARG A 131 -0.89 -23.06 4.50
CA ARG A 131 0.19 -22.79 5.46
C ARG A 131 -0.10 -23.43 6.83
N LEU A 132 -0.74 -24.61 6.83
CA LEU A 132 -0.47 -25.57 7.89
C LEU A 132 1.00 -25.99 7.76
N ASP A 133 1.75 -25.82 8.86
CA ASP A 133 3.04 -26.46 9.18
C ASP A 133 4.36 -25.87 8.64
N ARG A 134 4.65 -24.60 8.94
CA ARG A 134 6.03 -24.12 9.20
C ARG A 134 5.94 -23.04 10.29
N GLU A 135 6.33 -23.23 11.56
CA GLU A 135 7.38 -24.05 12.15
C GLU A 135 6.97 -24.48 13.59
N ILE A 136 6.96 -25.80 13.83
CA ILE A 136 7.52 -26.36 15.07
C ILE A 136 8.90 -26.85 14.66
N THR A 137 9.93 -26.08 14.99
CA THR A 137 11.27 -26.51 15.42
C THR A 137 12.03 -25.29 15.92
#